data_AF-A0A4Q3IN11-F1
#
_entry.id   AF-A0A4Q3IN11-F1
#
_cell.length_a   1.000
_cell.length_b   1.000
_cell.length_c   1.000
_cell.angle_alpha   90.00
_cell.angle_beta   90.00
_cell.angle_gamma   90.00
#
_symmetry.space_group_name_H-M   'P 1'
#
loop_
_entity.id
_entity.type
_entity.pdbx_description
1 polymer ?
#
loop_
_entity_poly.entity_id
_entity_poly.type
_entity_poly.pdbx_seq_one_letter_code
_entity_poly.pdbx_strand_id
1 'polypeptide(L)' 'TQERLDNLEDPFKLYRCHTIMNCTKVCPKGLNPAKAIASIKKMMVERELA' A
#
# COMPACT_ATOMS: atom_id res chain seq x y z
N THR A 1 -7.71 5.52 12.39
CA THR A 1 -7.13 5.30 11.03
C THR A 1 -5.73 5.88 10.92
N GLN A 2 -5.47 7.06 11.50
CA GLN A 2 -4.17 7.73 11.47
C GLN A 2 -3.00 6.89 11.99
N GLU A 3 -3.16 6.29 13.17
CA GLU A 3 -2.13 5.43 13.80
C GLU A 3 -1.67 4.27 12.88
N ARG A 4 -2.55 3.75 12.02
CA ARG A 4 -2.20 2.69 11.07
C ARG A 4 -1.36 3.21 9.90
N LEU A 5 -1.56 4.47 9.50
CA LEU A 5 -0.75 5.13 8.47
C LEU A 5 0.62 5.55 9.04
N ASP A 6 0.68 6.01 10.29
CA ASP A 6 1.94 6.30 11.00
C ASP A 6 2.85 5.07 11.04
N ASN A 7 2.26 3.90 11.29
CA ASN A 7 2.98 2.63 11.28
C ASN A 7 3.59 2.26 9.91
N LEU A 8 3.18 2.90 8.81
CA LEU A 8 3.66 2.65 7.45
C LEU A 8 4.63 3.71 6.94
N GLU A 9 4.84 4.79 7.70
CA GLU A 9 5.67 5.94 7.35
C GLU A 9 7.17 5.64 7.53
N ASP A 10 7.68 4.75 6.69
CA ASP A 10 9.08 4.34 6.65
C ASP A 10 9.46 3.91 5.22
N PRO A 11 10.68 4.25 4.72
CA PRO A 11 11.11 3.94 3.35
C PRO A 11 11.07 2.45 3.00
N PHE A 12 11.23 1.56 3.98
CA PHE A 12 11.28 0.10 3.79
C PHE A 12 9.93 -0.59 3.94
N LYS A 13 8.89 0.12 4.43
CA LYS A 13 7.54 -0.44 4.58
C LYS A 13 6.72 -0.30 3.30
N LEU A 14 5.78 0.64 3.27
CA LEU A 14 4.84 0.82 2.16
C LEU A 14 5.56 1.10 0.82
N TYR A 15 6.66 1.85 0.88
CA TYR A 15 7.34 2.38 -0.30
C TYR A 15 8.22 1.36 -1.04
N ARG A 16 8.48 0.17 -0.48
CA ARG A 16 9.18 -0.92 -1.19
C ARG A 16 8.34 -1.63 -2.24
N CYS A 17 7.04 -1.36 -2.29
CA CYS A 17 6.19 -1.88 -3.35
C CYS A 17 6.47 -1.13 -4.67
N HIS A 18 7.13 -1.80 -5.62
CA HIS A 18 7.45 -1.28 -6.96
C HIS A 18 6.43 -1.69 -8.03
N THR A 19 5.19 -2.00 -7.63
CA THR A 19 4.10 -2.32 -8.56
C THR A 19 4.42 -3.47 -9.53
N ILE A 20 5.16 -4.49 -9.05
CA ILE A 20 5.51 -5.70 -9.83
C ILE A 20 4.28 -6.60 -10.07
N MET A 21 3.23 -6.48 -9.27
CA MET A 21 1.93 -7.18 -9.39
C MET A 21 1.97 -8.72 -9.19
N ASN A 22 3.12 -9.32 -8.86
CA ASN A 22 3.21 -10.76 -8.58
C ASN A 22 2.27 -11.21 -7.43
N CYS A 23 2.07 -10.35 -6.43
CA CYS A 23 1.16 -10.63 -5.30
C CYS A 23 -0.30 -10.83 -5.73
N THR A 24 -0.79 -10.05 -6.71
CA THR A 24 -2.14 -10.22 -7.26
C THR A 24 -2.24 -11.47 -8.11
N LYS A 25 -1.22 -11.76 -8.94
CA LYS A 25 -1.21 -12.93 -9.82
C LYS A 25 -1.22 -14.26 -9.05
N VAL A 26 -0.47 -14.35 -7.94
CA VAL A 26 -0.29 -15.59 -7.18
C VAL A 26 -1.37 -15.83 -6.11
N CYS A 27 -2.23 -14.84 -5.84
CA CYS A 27 -3.13 -14.94 -4.69
C CYS A 27 -4.14 -16.09 -4.87
N PRO A 28 -4.08 -17.15 -4.05
CA PRO A 28 -4.95 -18.33 -4.20
C PRO A 28 -6.41 -18.03 -3.83
N LYS A 29 -6.65 -16.90 -3.17
CA LYS A 29 -7.97 -16.41 -2.76
C LYS A 29 -8.60 -15.46 -3.80
N GLY A 30 -7.94 -15.21 -4.93
CA GLY A 30 -8.42 -14.27 -5.95
C GLY A 30 -8.48 -12.81 -5.47
N LEU A 31 -7.76 -12.46 -4.41
CA LEU A 31 -7.71 -11.08 -3.90
C LEU A 31 -6.77 -10.24 -4.76
N ASN A 32 -6.88 -8.92 -4.63
CA ASN A 32 -5.98 -7.97 -5.29
C ASN A 32 -5.20 -7.11 -4.27
N PRO A 33 -4.11 -7.64 -3.68
CA PRO A 33 -3.29 -6.90 -2.73
C PRO A 33 -2.66 -5.64 -3.33
N ALA A 34 -2.27 -5.67 -4.61
CA ALA A 34 -1.67 -4.51 -5.26
C ALA A 34 -2.62 -3.31 -5.33
N LYS A 35 -3.91 -3.55 -5.60
CA LYS A 35 -4.94 -2.51 -5.58
C LYS A 35 -5.11 -1.90 -4.19
N ALA A 36 -5.07 -2.72 -3.14
CA ALA A 36 -5.13 -2.24 -1.76
C ALA A 36 -3.90 -1.39 -1.40
N ILE A 37 -2.70 -1.84 -1.76
CA ILE A 37 -1.45 -1.08 -1.53
C ILE A 37 -1.48 0.26 -2.27
N ALA A 38 -1.95 0.29 -3.51
CA ALA A 38 -2.10 1.54 -4.27
C ALA A 38 -3.07 2.52 -3.60
N SER A 39 -4.18 2.01 -3.05
CA SER A 39 -5.14 2.81 -2.29
C SER A 39 -4.50 3.39 -1.02
N ILE A 40 -3.65 2.60 -0.33
CA ILE A 40 -2.92 3.07 0.85
C ILE A 40 -1.91 4.16 0.50
N LYS A 41 -1.15 4.00 -0.59
CA LYS A 41 -0.24 5.05 -1.08
C LYS A 41 -0.99 6.35 -1.38
N LYS A 42 -2.18 6.26 -1.98
CA LYS A 42 -3.05 7.43 -2.22
C LYS A 42 -3.43 8.12 -0.91
N MET A 43 -3.82 7.35 0.11
CA MET A 43 -4.14 7.90 1.44
C MET A 43 -2.93 8.57 2.11
N MET A 44 -1.70 8.08 1.89
CA MET A 44 -0.49 8.75 2.40
C MET A 44 -0.27 10.12 1.73
N VAL A 45 -0.44 10.19 0.40
CA VAL A 45 -0.30 11.45 -0.34
C VAL A 45 -1.39 12.44 0.05
N GLU A 46 -2.65 12.00 0.15
CA GLU A 46 -3.76 12.84 0.59
C GLU A 46 -3.54 13.40 2.00
N ARG A 47 -2.88 12.64 2.88
CA ARG A 47 -2.49 13.08 4.21
C ARG A 47 -1.41 14.17 4.18
N GLU A 48 -0.41 14.07 3.32
CA GLU A 48 0.66 15.08 3.20
C GLU A 48 0.16 16.41 2.63
N LEU A 49 -0.93 16.38 1.85
CA LEU A 49 -1.55 17.55 1.23
C LEU A 49 -2.59 18.25 2.12
N ALA A 50 -2.99 17.64 3.24
CA ALA A 50 -3.98 18.15 4.18
C ALA A 50 -3.34 18.98 5.29
#